data_AF-A0A7S4Q0V0-F1
#
_entry.id   AF-A0A7S4Q0V0-F1
#
_cell.length_a   1.000
_cell.length_b   1.000
_cell.length_c   1.000
_cell.angle_alpha   90.00
_cell.angle_beta   90.00
_cell.angle_gamma   90.00
#
_symmetry.space_group_name_H-M   'P 1'
#
loop_
_entity.id
_entity.type
_entity.pdbx_description
1 polymer ?
#
loop_
_entity_poly.entity_id
_entity_poly.type
_entity_poly.pdbx_seq_one_letter_code
_entity_poly.pdbx_strand_id
1 'polypeptide(L)'
;GVGDDEHGWAVDGQHSARWHAGLTKAWETRWPSSGSSLREPVVVGFAVDLDKREVLASTNGVWGEEPVFGPEDIPRGVALYPAASLKGRAEFIFGPNFRHKPPERKSFMQWPRTMGGFVKVDCPEIGSSETLSVYKEVQVHGELSLKRNVQRLVANSKYREKPKTKRSYSYTVSGAGQCSGTYRRDGAHADMPLYKSEAGGVIYWDPEAALWKMNAAEDFTKCLISAAPVQGSSDVPRGGWRVPDEWHGVMEVEGFKAALEKQGLSSGDVERIVTALTVKNDSVAGDVGQVYRARGGGKSLQEEWKQLKGIQISADDMWDAAIKELQQRFLREAGFSTDANVVETEHPYE
;
A
#
# COMPACT_ATOMS: atom_id res chain seq x y z
N GLY A 1 10.18 -15.76 -0.80
CA GLY A 1 11.04 -15.71 -1.99
C GLY A 1 11.41 -17.13 -2.36
N VAL A 2 11.70 -17.40 -3.63
CA VAL A 2 12.09 -18.75 -4.04
C VAL A 2 13.46 -19.09 -3.44
N GLY A 3 13.53 -20.19 -2.67
CA GLY A 3 14.76 -20.63 -1.98
C GLY A 3 14.85 -20.23 -0.50
N ASP A 4 13.89 -19.45 0.02
CA ASP A 4 13.87 -19.02 1.42
C ASP A 4 13.44 -20.14 2.39
N ASP A 5 12.79 -21.20 1.88
CA ASP A 5 12.34 -22.36 2.64
C ASP A 5 12.76 -23.68 1.98
N GLU A 6 12.45 -24.79 2.64
CA GLU A 6 12.78 -26.16 2.19
C GLU A 6 12.03 -26.60 0.92
N HIS A 7 11.09 -25.80 0.42
CA HIS A 7 10.28 -26.10 -0.74
C HIS A 7 10.68 -25.30 -1.99
N GLY A 8 11.66 -24.39 -1.87
CA GLY A 8 12.17 -23.57 -2.95
C GLY A 8 13.61 -23.89 -3.33
N TRP A 9 13.91 -23.80 -4.63
CA TRP A 9 15.27 -23.87 -5.18
C TRP A 9 15.45 -22.73 -6.19
N ALA A 10 16.42 -21.85 -5.97
CA ALA A 10 16.65 -20.70 -6.84
C ALA A 10 18.13 -20.47 -7.15
N VAL A 11 18.38 -19.84 -8.29
CA VAL A 11 19.71 -19.32 -8.64
C VAL A 11 19.63 -17.81 -8.80
N ASP A 12 20.68 -17.12 -8.38
CA ASP A 12 20.78 -15.67 -8.37
C ASP A 12 22.17 -15.25 -8.84
N GLY A 13 22.27 -14.83 -10.10
CA GLY A 13 23.53 -14.41 -10.67
C GLY A 13 23.97 -13.01 -10.23
N GLN A 14 23.12 -12.22 -9.58
CA GLN A 14 23.55 -10.93 -9.02
C GLN A 14 24.40 -11.13 -7.76
N HIS A 15 24.05 -12.12 -6.95
CA HIS A 15 24.82 -12.52 -5.77
C HIS A 15 25.76 -13.71 -6.02
N SER A 16 25.79 -14.25 -7.26
CA SER A 16 26.54 -15.47 -7.62
C SER A 16 26.28 -16.61 -6.64
N ALA A 17 25.00 -16.84 -6.36
CA ALA A 17 24.55 -17.76 -5.34
C ALA A 17 23.41 -18.65 -5.84
N ARG A 18 23.28 -19.81 -5.22
CA ARG A 18 22.08 -20.65 -5.25
C ARG A 18 21.47 -20.75 -3.85
N TRP A 19 20.15 -20.78 -3.80
CA TRP A 19 19.34 -20.66 -2.59
C TRP A 19 18.45 -21.88 -2.42
N HIS A 20 18.42 -22.44 -1.22
CA HIS A 20 17.51 -23.52 -0.81
C HIS A 20 17.47 -23.60 0.72
N ALA A 21 16.29 -23.82 1.31
CA ALA A 21 16.10 -23.94 2.75
C ALA A 21 16.60 -22.72 3.56
N GLY A 22 16.52 -21.53 2.95
CA GLY A 22 17.05 -20.30 3.54
C GLY A 22 18.58 -20.24 3.59
N LEU A 23 19.27 -21.23 3.02
CA LEU A 23 20.72 -21.31 2.96
C LEU A 23 21.24 -20.90 1.58
N THR A 24 22.40 -20.26 1.57
CA THR A 24 23.11 -19.86 0.35
C THR A 24 24.33 -20.74 0.11
N LYS A 25 24.54 -21.12 -1.16
CA LYS A 25 25.76 -21.76 -1.64
C LYS A 25 26.27 -20.98 -2.85
N ALA A 26 27.58 -21.01 -3.10
CA ALA A 26 28.17 -20.35 -4.26
C ALA A 26 27.62 -20.94 -5.57
N TRP A 27 27.43 -20.08 -6.56
CA TRP A 27 27.10 -20.44 -7.93
C TRP A 27 28.02 -19.65 -8.87
N GLU A 28 28.74 -20.35 -9.75
CA GLU A 28 29.85 -19.81 -10.55
C GLU A 28 29.43 -18.79 -11.63
N THR A 29 28.14 -18.44 -11.67
CA THR A 29 27.58 -17.51 -12.65
C THR A 29 27.38 -16.14 -12.05
N ARG A 30 27.75 -15.11 -12.83
CA ARG A 30 27.51 -13.71 -12.46
C ARG A 30 26.74 -12.99 -13.56
N TRP A 31 25.71 -12.26 -13.17
CA TRP A 31 24.91 -11.46 -14.08
C TRP A 31 25.45 -10.04 -14.22
N PRO A 32 25.34 -9.42 -15.40
CA PRO A 32 25.73 -8.05 -15.61
C PRO A 32 24.82 -7.11 -14.82
N SER A 33 25.33 -6.54 -13.72
CA SER A 33 24.55 -5.68 -12.81
C SER A 33 25.18 -4.28 -12.61
N SER A 34 24.34 -3.31 -12.27
CA SER A 34 24.71 -1.96 -11.83
C SER A 34 23.92 -1.64 -10.57
N GLY A 35 24.61 -1.64 -9.42
CA GLY A 35 23.94 -1.56 -8.12
C GLY A 35 22.98 -2.73 -7.92
N SER A 36 21.70 -2.43 -7.65
CA SER A 36 20.65 -3.42 -7.40
C SER A 36 19.89 -3.89 -8.65
N SER A 37 20.34 -3.53 -9.85
CA SER A 37 19.61 -3.76 -11.11
C SER A 37 20.48 -4.44 -12.15
N LEU A 38 19.87 -5.23 -13.05
CA LEU A 38 20.53 -5.76 -14.23
C LEU A 38 20.83 -4.64 -15.24
N ARG A 39 22.02 -4.66 -15.87
CA ARG A 39 22.39 -3.72 -16.93
C ARG A 39 21.72 -4.04 -18.26
N GLU A 40 21.44 -5.30 -18.49
CA GLU A 40 20.83 -5.81 -19.71
C GLU A 40 19.91 -7.00 -19.39
N PRO A 41 18.96 -7.33 -20.27
CA PRO A 41 18.12 -8.52 -20.08
C PRO A 41 18.97 -9.79 -20.04
N VAL A 42 18.76 -10.61 -19.01
CA VAL A 42 19.41 -11.91 -18.85
C VAL A 42 18.41 -13.01 -19.13
N VAL A 43 18.78 -13.99 -19.95
CA VAL A 43 17.98 -15.19 -20.19
C VAL A 43 18.50 -16.30 -19.29
N VAL A 44 17.67 -16.72 -18.33
CA VAL A 44 17.99 -17.83 -17.42
C VAL A 44 17.28 -19.08 -17.91
N GLY A 45 18.03 -20.13 -18.23
CA GLY A 45 17.48 -21.42 -18.62
C GLY A 45 17.53 -22.42 -17.48
N PHE A 46 16.49 -23.23 -17.34
CA PHE A 46 16.47 -24.37 -16.42
C PHE A 46 16.22 -25.65 -17.20
N ALA A 47 17.00 -26.69 -16.91
CA ALA A 47 16.83 -28.03 -17.41
C ALA A 47 16.73 -28.98 -16.23
N VAL A 48 15.68 -29.80 -16.20
CA VAL A 48 15.33 -30.62 -15.03
C VAL A 48 15.27 -32.07 -15.44
N ASP A 49 15.98 -32.92 -14.71
CA ASP A 49 15.88 -34.37 -14.79
C ASP A 49 15.25 -34.89 -13.49
N LEU A 50 13.97 -35.26 -13.56
CA LEU A 50 13.22 -35.73 -12.38
C LEU A 50 13.68 -37.12 -11.91
N ASP A 51 14.18 -37.96 -12.81
CA ASP A 51 14.63 -39.32 -12.48
C ASP A 51 15.96 -39.27 -11.73
N LYS A 52 16.89 -38.45 -12.22
CA LYS A 52 18.16 -38.20 -11.53
C LYS A 52 18.03 -37.21 -10.38
N ARG A 53 16.94 -36.44 -10.33
CA ARG A 53 16.71 -35.35 -9.36
C ARG A 53 17.79 -34.29 -9.46
N GLU A 54 18.10 -33.92 -10.69
CA GLU A 54 19.12 -32.93 -11.04
C GLU A 54 18.47 -31.73 -11.71
N VAL A 55 18.93 -30.53 -11.34
CA VAL A 55 18.57 -29.29 -12.03
C VAL A 55 19.84 -28.66 -12.56
N LEU A 56 19.89 -28.41 -13.86
CA LEU A 56 20.91 -27.58 -14.48
C LEU A 56 20.34 -26.17 -14.71
N ALA A 57 21.19 -25.17 -14.56
CA ALA A 57 20.86 -23.79 -14.90
C ALA A 57 21.84 -23.24 -15.94
N SER A 58 21.35 -22.31 -16.77
CA SER A 58 22.17 -21.53 -17.69
C SER A 58 21.91 -20.04 -17.56
N THR A 59 22.90 -19.26 -17.99
CA THR A 59 22.77 -17.82 -18.21
C THR A 59 23.15 -17.52 -19.65
N ASN A 60 22.23 -16.88 -20.38
CA ASN A 60 22.38 -16.54 -21.80
C ASN A 60 22.82 -17.74 -22.68
N GLY A 61 22.31 -18.92 -22.36
CA GLY A 61 22.59 -20.17 -23.09
C GLY A 61 23.90 -20.87 -22.70
N VAL A 62 24.69 -20.30 -21.79
CA VAL A 62 25.87 -20.96 -21.24
C VAL A 62 25.44 -21.82 -20.05
N TRP A 63 25.53 -23.14 -20.21
CA TRP A 63 25.18 -24.13 -19.19
C TRP A 63 26.40 -24.48 -18.34
N GLY A 64 26.20 -24.66 -17.03
CA GLY A 64 27.24 -25.23 -16.17
C GLY A 64 27.53 -26.69 -16.51
N GLU A 65 28.76 -27.14 -16.20
CA GLU A 65 29.15 -28.53 -16.41
C GLU A 65 28.45 -29.49 -15.44
N GLU A 66 28.17 -29.01 -14.22
CA GLU A 66 27.54 -29.76 -13.14
C GLU A 66 26.13 -29.24 -12.81
N PRO A 67 25.24 -30.09 -12.27
CA PRO A 67 23.93 -29.66 -11.78
C PRO A 67 24.05 -28.60 -10.67
N VAL A 68 23.18 -27.59 -10.72
CA VAL A 68 23.08 -26.58 -9.67
C VAL A 68 22.33 -27.10 -8.44
N PHE A 69 21.49 -28.10 -8.60
CA PHE A 69 20.86 -28.84 -7.50
C PHE A 69 20.90 -30.33 -7.81
N GLY A 70 21.26 -31.12 -6.79
CA GLY A 70 21.44 -32.55 -6.91
C GLY A 70 20.40 -33.37 -6.16
N PRO A 71 20.55 -34.72 -6.19
CA PRO A 71 19.65 -35.65 -5.51
C PRO A 71 19.58 -35.46 -3.98
N GLU A 72 20.56 -34.80 -3.38
CA GLU A 72 20.59 -34.40 -1.97
C GLU A 72 19.71 -33.18 -1.68
N ASP A 73 19.52 -32.30 -2.66
CA ASP A 73 18.72 -31.08 -2.52
C ASP A 73 17.25 -31.33 -2.90
N ILE A 74 16.97 -32.26 -3.82
CA ILE A 74 15.62 -32.52 -4.35
C ILE A 74 15.08 -33.88 -3.84
N PRO A 75 14.07 -33.90 -2.95
CA PRO A 75 13.52 -35.14 -2.43
C PRO A 75 12.82 -36.00 -3.50
N ARG A 76 12.68 -37.31 -3.25
CA ARG A 76 11.90 -38.19 -4.14
C ARG A 76 10.41 -37.88 -4.03
N GLY A 77 9.70 -38.04 -5.16
CA GLY A 77 8.23 -37.92 -5.21
C GLY A 77 7.71 -36.47 -5.15
N VAL A 78 8.59 -35.48 -5.29
CA VAL A 78 8.19 -34.07 -5.32
C VAL A 78 7.72 -33.66 -6.71
N ALA A 79 6.78 -32.73 -6.75
CA ALA A 79 6.41 -32.03 -7.96
C ALA A 79 7.17 -30.70 -8.01
N LEU A 80 7.81 -30.42 -9.15
CA LEU A 80 8.49 -29.15 -9.37
C LEU A 80 7.60 -28.20 -10.16
N TYR A 81 7.75 -26.90 -9.90
CA TYR A 81 7.01 -25.84 -10.57
C TYR A 81 7.97 -24.71 -10.95
N PRO A 82 7.87 -24.14 -12.16
CA PRO A 82 8.64 -22.95 -12.53
C PRO A 82 8.23 -21.79 -11.63
N ALA A 83 9.23 -21.15 -11.03
CA ALA A 83 9.03 -20.04 -10.11
C ALA A 83 10.11 -18.97 -10.31
N ALA A 84 9.78 -17.73 -10.00
CA ALA A 84 10.72 -16.61 -9.98
C ALA A 84 10.38 -15.66 -8.83
N SER A 85 11.41 -15.20 -8.12
CA SER A 85 11.32 -14.09 -7.17
C SER A 85 12.13 -12.94 -7.72
N LEU A 86 11.51 -11.78 -7.93
CA LEU A 86 12.18 -10.64 -8.54
C LEU A 86 11.61 -9.29 -8.09
N LYS A 87 12.46 -8.27 -8.21
CA LYS A 87 12.09 -6.85 -8.17
C LYS A 87 12.32 -6.27 -9.57
N GLY A 88 11.25 -6.17 -10.37
CA GLY A 88 11.32 -5.72 -11.77
C GLY A 88 10.35 -6.47 -12.68
N ARG A 89 10.77 -6.69 -13.94
CA ARG A 89 9.99 -7.36 -14.99
C ARG A 89 10.68 -8.64 -15.44
N ALA A 90 9.90 -9.66 -15.78
CA ALA A 90 10.41 -10.92 -16.31
C ALA A 90 9.42 -11.53 -17.31
N GLU A 91 9.87 -12.53 -18.07
CA GLU A 91 9.00 -13.31 -18.95
C GLU A 91 9.38 -14.79 -18.80
N PHE A 92 8.41 -15.65 -18.49
CA PHE A 92 8.61 -17.10 -18.60
C PHE A 92 8.45 -17.49 -20.06
N ILE A 93 9.40 -18.23 -20.61
CA ILE A 93 9.31 -18.76 -21.98
C ILE A 93 9.21 -20.27 -21.83
N PHE A 94 8.09 -20.86 -22.27
CA PHE A 94 7.86 -22.31 -22.17
C PHE A 94 8.04 -23.05 -23.51
N GLY A 95 8.59 -22.37 -24.52
CA GLY A 95 8.87 -22.95 -25.84
C GLY A 95 7.70 -22.80 -26.82
N PRO A 96 7.78 -23.37 -28.03
CA PRO A 96 8.92 -24.15 -28.54
C PRO A 96 10.10 -23.27 -28.97
N ASN A 97 9.89 -21.96 -29.17
CA ASN A 97 10.89 -21.06 -29.72
C ASN A 97 11.79 -20.46 -28.63
N PHE A 98 12.75 -21.24 -28.15
CA PHE A 98 13.77 -20.76 -27.20
C PHE A 98 14.89 -19.99 -27.92
N ARG A 99 15.34 -18.88 -27.32
CA ARG A 99 16.48 -18.09 -27.84
C ARG A 99 17.80 -18.86 -27.82
N HIS A 100 17.97 -19.73 -26.83
CA HIS A 100 19.18 -20.52 -26.61
C HIS A 100 18.85 -22.02 -26.68
N LYS A 101 19.83 -22.81 -27.11
CA LYS A 101 19.69 -24.28 -27.15
C LYS A 101 19.72 -24.88 -25.73
N PRO A 102 19.01 -26.00 -25.51
CA PRO A 102 19.17 -26.78 -24.27
C PRO A 102 20.58 -27.39 -24.18
N PRO A 103 20.98 -27.96 -23.03
CA PRO A 103 22.28 -28.62 -22.89
C PRO A 103 22.47 -29.74 -23.91
N GLU A 104 23.68 -29.88 -24.47
CA GLU A 104 23.98 -30.85 -25.55
C GLU A 104 23.98 -32.33 -25.11
N ARG A 105 23.74 -32.61 -23.84
CA ARG A 105 23.91 -33.94 -23.25
C ARG A 105 22.70 -34.87 -23.41
N LYS A 106 21.50 -34.34 -23.69
CA LYS A 106 20.24 -35.12 -23.70
C LYS A 106 19.18 -34.54 -24.64
N SER A 107 18.19 -35.36 -24.97
CA SER A 107 16.93 -34.89 -25.54
C SER A 107 16.10 -34.24 -24.44
N PHE A 108 15.82 -32.95 -24.58
CA PHE A 108 14.96 -32.20 -23.67
C PHE A 108 13.61 -31.93 -24.32
N MET A 109 12.56 -31.99 -23.52
CA MET A 109 11.24 -31.52 -23.89
C MET A 109 10.92 -30.22 -23.17
N GLN A 110 9.99 -29.44 -23.74
CA GLN A 110 9.44 -28.27 -23.08
C GLN A 110 8.75 -28.64 -21.76
N TRP A 111 8.57 -27.65 -20.87
CA TRP A 111 7.90 -27.88 -19.60
C TRP A 111 6.52 -28.52 -19.82
N PRO A 112 6.20 -29.63 -19.13
CA PRO A 112 4.98 -30.36 -19.43
C PRO A 112 3.74 -29.53 -19.08
N ARG A 113 2.66 -29.72 -19.86
CA ARG A 113 1.34 -29.10 -19.66
C ARG A 113 1.31 -27.56 -19.75
N THR A 114 2.32 -26.95 -20.36
CA THR A 114 2.27 -25.53 -20.73
C THR A 114 1.75 -25.36 -22.15
N MET A 115 0.82 -24.43 -22.35
CA MET A 115 0.55 -23.88 -23.69
C MET A 115 1.83 -23.13 -24.08
N GLY A 116 2.56 -23.58 -25.09
CA GLY A 116 3.79 -22.91 -25.53
C GLY A 116 3.60 -21.40 -25.72
N GLY A 117 4.69 -20.65 -25.66
CA GLY A 117 4.74 -19.20 -25.77
C GLY A 117 5.52 -18.57 -24.62
N PHE A 118 5.26 -17.29 -24.39
CA PHE A 118 5.80 -16.55 -23.26
C PHE A 118 4.67 -16.08 -22.33
N VAL A 119 4.94 -16.09 -21.02
CA VAL A 119 4.07 -15.54 -19.97
C VAL A 119 4.80 -14.34 -19.39
N LYS A 120 4.29 -13.14 -19.68
CA LYS A 120 4.83 -11.90 -19.14
C LYS A 120 4.54 -11.80 -17.64
N VAL A 121 5.57 -11.54 -16.86
CA VAL A 121 5.50 -11.21 -15.45
C VAL A 121 5.76 -9.71 -15.34
N ASP A 122 4.69 -8.98 -15.02
CA ASP A 122 4.63 -7.51 -14.91
C ASP A 122 4.43 -6.77 -16.24
N CYS A 123 3.18 -6.42 -16.52
CA CYS A 123 2.81 -5.40 -17.52
C CYS A 123 2.02 -4.30 -16.81
N PRO A 124 2.65 -3.42 -16.01
CA PRO A 124 1.98 -2.21 -15.57
C PRO A 124 1.90 -1.26 -16.77
N GLU A 125 0.71 -1.04 -17.29
CA GLU A 125 0.43 0.23 -17.94
C GLU A 125 0.22 1.27 -16.82
N ILE A 126 1.10 2.28 -16.82
CA ILE A 126 1.04 3.58 -16.13
C ILE A 126 1.35 3.58 -14.61
N GLY A 127 2.49 4.19 -14.23
CA GLY A 127 2.81 4.58 -12.85
C GLY A 127 4.32 4.69 -12.53
N SER A 128 4.69 5.68 -11.71
CA SER A 128 6.05 6.13 -11.34
C SER A 128 7.06 4.99 -11.04
N SER A 129 8.27 5.12 -11.61
CA SER A 129 9.42 4.22 -11.44
C SER A 129 9.93 4.12 -10.00
N GLU A 130 9.55 5.05 -9.12
CA GLU A 130 9.93 5.06 -7.70
C GLU A 130 9.15 4.00 -6.88
N THR A 131 8.02 3.52 -7.41
CA THR A 131 7.11 2.55 -6.77
C THR A 131 7.43 1.08 -7.08
N LEU A 132 8.47 0.81 -7.87
CA LEU A 132 8.88 -0.55 -8.29
C LEU A 132 9.66 -1.32 -7.22
N SER A 133 9.57 -0.92 -5.95
CA SER A 133 10.33 -1.48 -4.83
C SER A 133 9.71 -2.70 -4.14
N VAL A 134 8.57 -3.21 -4.62
CA VAL A 134 7.92 -4.40 -4.05
C VAL A 134 8.58 -5.68 -4.59
N TYR A 135 9.16 -6.48 -3.69
CA TYR A 135 9.58 -7.86 -3.99
C TYR A 135 8.36 -8.71 -4.38
N LYS A 136 8.44 -9.42 -5.50
CA LYS A 136 7.34 -10.28 -5.99
C LYS A 136 7.83 -11.72 -6.15
N GLU A 137 7.01 -12.68 -5.71
CA GLU A 137 7.20 -14.10 -5.98
C GLU A 137 6.08 -14.62 -6.90
N VAL A 138 6.44 -15.34 -7.95
CA VAL A 138 5.51 -15.87 -8.97
C VAL A 138 5.79 -17.35 -9.21
N GLN A 139 4.76 -18.20 -9.10
CA GLN A 139 4.82 -19.63 -9.38
C GLN A 139 3.78 -20.02 -10.45
N VAL A 140 4.11 -20.90 -11.39
CA VAL A 140 3.21 -21.34 -12.48
C VAL A 140 2.77 -22.80 -12.27
N HIS A 141 1.46 -23.04 -12.14
CA HIS A 141 0.87 -24.38 -11.99
C HIS A 141 -0.11 -24.72 -13.13
N GLY A 142 0.05 -25.89 -13.76
CA GLY A 142 -1.01 -26.60 -14.50
C GLY A 142 -1.68 -25.86 -15.69
N GLU A 143 -2.74 -26.47 -16.23
CA GLU A 143 -3.35 -26.17 -17.54
C GLU A 143 -3.64 -24.67 -17.78
N LEU A 144 -3.01 -24.11 -18.80
CA LEU A 144 -3.00 -22.68 -19.12
C LEU A 144 -4.28 -22.25 -19.86
N SER A 145 -5.18 -21.53 -19.18
CA SER A 145 -6.26 -20.77 -19.83
C SER A 145 -5.86 -19.30 -19.96
N LEU A 146 -5.56 -18.87 -21.19
CA LEU A 146 -5.00 -17.54 -21.52
C LEU A 146 -5.94 -16.34 -21.28
N LYS A 147 -7.18 -16.57 -20.78
CA LYS A 147 -8.09 -15.51 -20.29
C LYS A 147 -8.10 -15.37 -18.76
N ARG A 148 -7.40 -16.22 -17.99
CA ARG A 148 -7.60 -16.39 -16.53
C ARG A 148 -6.34 -16.33 -15.65
N ASN A 149 -5.15 -16.23 -16.22
CA ASN A 149 -3.89 -16.43 -15.47
C ASN A 149 -3.09 -15.13 -15.35
N VAL A 150 -3.53 -14.27 -14.43
CA VAL A 150 -2.72 -13.24 -13.76
C VAL A 150 -2.51 -13.70 -12.31
N GLN A 151 -1.25 -13.68 -11.87
CA GLN A 151 -0.74 -13.74 -10.49
C GLN A 151 -1.50 -14.65 -9.50
N ARG A 152 -0.98 -15.85 -9.26
CA ARG A 152 -1.25 -16.59 -8.02
C ARG A 152 0.01 -16.55 -7.15
N LEU A 153 -0.03 -15.73 -6.09
CA LEU A 153 0.69 -16.03 -4.85
C LEU A 153 0.11 -17.36 -4.33
N VAL A 154 0.97 -18.34 -4.09
CA VAL A 154 0.54 -19.62 -3.51
C VAL A 154 0.24 -19.40 -2.03
N ALA A 155 -1.03 -19.60 -1.65
CA ALA A 155 -1.39 -19.83 -0.27
C ALA A 155 -2.39 -20.99 -0.21
N ASN A 156 -1.91 -22.13 0.27
CA ASN A 156 -2.59 -23.07 1.18
C ASN A 156 -3.95 -23.68 0.73
N SER A 157 -4.10 -24.99 0.95
CA SER A 157 -5.26 -25.81 0.59
C SER A 157 -6.60 -25.36 1.21
N LYS A 158 -6.62 -24.54 2.26
CA LYS A 158 -7.87 -24.08 2.92
C LYS A 158 -8.78 -23.17 2.07
N TYR A 159 -8.34 -22.71 0.90
CA TYR A 159 -9.08 -21.72 0.08
C TYR A 159 -9.81 -22.31 -1.14
N ARG A 160 -9.88 -23.64 -1.30
CA ARG A 160 -10.58 -24.30 -2.41
C ARG A 160 -12.11 -24.20 -2.36
N GLU A 161 -12.70 -23.86 -1.21
CA GLU A 161 -14.15 -24.06 -0.98
C GLU A 161 -15.04 -22.81 -1.17
N LYS A 162 -14.53 -21.65 -1.61
CA LYS A 162 -15.37 -20.44 -1.75
C LYS A 162 -15.59 -19.99 -3.22
N PRO A 163 -16.84 -19.68 -3.63
CA PRO A 163 -17.18 -19.20 -4.98
C PRO A 163 -16.43 -17.92 -5.38
N LYS A 164 -16.21 -17.71 -6.69
CA LYS A 164 -15.42 -16.60 -7.28
C LYS A 164 -15.86 -15.17 -6.88
N THR A 165 -17.08 -14.99 -6.37
CA THR A 165 -17.60 -13.72 -5.84
C THR A 165 -17.06 -13.36 -4.45
N LYS A 166 -16.33 -14.28 -3.80
CA LYS A 166 -15.65 -14.13 -2.50
C LYS A 166 -14.13 -14.05 -2.61
N ARG A 167 -13.57 -13.50 -3.70
CA ARG A 167 -12.14 -13.16 -3.74
C ARG A 167 -11.95 -12.00 -2.77
N SER A 168 -11.19 -12.22 -1.69
CA SER A 168 -10.95 -11.20 -0.67
C SER A 168 -10.08 -10.10 -1.27
N TYR A 169 -10.71 -9.02 -1.71
CA TYR A 169 -10.02 -7.76 -1.87
C TYR A 169 -9.78 -7.24 -0.45
N SER A 170 -8.51 -7.15 -0.08
CA SER A 170 -8.09 -6.40 1.09
C SER A 170 -7.57 -5.05 0.63
N TYR A 171 -8.04 -3.98 1.26
CA TYR A 171 -7.54 -2.63 1.06
C TYR A 171 -6.66 -2.26 2.24
N THR A 172 -5.43 -1.86 1.96
CA THR A 172 -4.56 -1.25 2.97
C THR A 172 -4.74 0.25 2.90
N VAL A 173 -5.27 0.84 3.97
CA VAL A 173 -5.44 2.28 4.14
C VAL A 173 -4.32 2.78 5.05
N SER A 174 -3.61 3.82 4.62
CA SER A 174 -2.52 4.44 5.38
C SER A 174 -2.71 5.96 5.44
N GLY A 175 -2.32 6.58 6.55
CA GLY A 175 -2.39 8.04 6.72
C GLY A 175 -3.81 8.57 7.00
N ALA A 176 -4.73 7.71 7.40
CA ALA A 176 -6.13 8.04 7.67
C ALA A 176 -6.45 8.08 9.19
N GLY A 177 -5.44 8.36 10.03
CA GLY A 177 -5.58 8.34 11.49
C GLY A 177 -6.08 6.98 12.00
N GLN A 178 -7.12 7.00 12.84
CA GLN A 178 -7.81 5.81 13.37
C GLN A 178 -8.42 4.91 12.29
N CYS A 179 -8.65 5.42 11.07
CA CYS A 179 -9.13 4.62 9.95
C CYS A 179 -7.98 3.91 9.20
N SER A 180 -6.72 4.07 9.60
CA SER A 180 -5.61 3.34 8.97
C SER A 180 -5.66 1.86 9.34
N GLY A 181 -5.38 0.98 8.37
CA GLY A 181 -5.41 -0.46 8.62
C GLY A 181 -5.68 -1.28 7.37
N THR A 182 -5.82 -2.59 7.57
CA THR A 182 -6.19 -3.52 6.49
C THR A 182 -7.68 -3.83 6.57
N TYR A 183 -8.43 -3.44 5.55
CA TYR A 183 -9.85 -3.67 5.41
C TYR A 183 -10.09 -4.87 4.52
N ARG A 184 -10.86 -5.84 4.99
CA ARG A 184 -11.26 -7.03 4.23
C ARG A 184 -12.74 -6.96 3.92
N ARG A 185 -13.16 -7.47 2.77
CA ARG A 185 -14.58 -7.50 2.40
C ARG A 185 -15.38 -8.28 3.44
N ASP A 186 -16.41 -7.65 4.00
CA ASP A 186 -17.31 -8.19 5.02
C ASP A 186 -18.77 -8.02 4.58
N GLY A 187 -19.11 -8.60 3.43
CA GLY A 187 -20.47 -8.58 2.90
C GLY A 187 -20.75 -7.40 1.96
N ALA A 188 -21.91 -6.77 2.16
CA ALA A 188 -22.44 -5.69 1.34
C ALA A 188 -23.25 -4.69 2.18
N HIS A 189 -23.24 -3.43 1.78
CA HIS A 189 -24.05 -2.34 2.32
C HIS A 189 -24.60 -1.54 1.13
N ALA A 190 -25.91 -1.29 1.11
CA ALA A 190 -26.60 -0.65 -0.03
C ALA A 190 -26.25 -1.30 -1.39
N ASP A 191 -26.32 -2.64 -1.46
CA ASP A 191 -25.97 -3.47 -2.63
C ASP A 191 -24.52 -3.35 -3.15
N MET A 192 -23.68 -2.60 -2.44
CA MET A 192 -22.27 -2.39 -2.77
C MET A 192 -21.36 -3.10 -1.76
N PRO A 193 -20.12 -3.46 -2.13
CA PRO A 193 -19.21 -4.15 -1.22
C PRO A 193 -18.94 -3.37 0.07
N LEU A 194 -19.12 -4.04 1.22
CA LEU A 194 -18.72 -3.54 2.54
C LEU A 194 -17.36 -4.11 2.91
N TYR A 195 -16.48 -3.31 3.51
CA TYR A 195 -15.20 -3.76 4.03
C TYR A 195 -15.05 -3.39 5.50
N LYS A 196 -14.43 -4.27 6.28
CA LYS A 196 -14.12 -4.04 7.69
C LYS A 196 -12.66 -4.28 8.02
N SER A 197 -12.10 -3.46 8.91
CA SER A 197 -10.79 -3.68 9.50
C SER A 197 -10.89 -4.47 10.81
N GLU A 198 -9.76 -5.03 11.27
CA GLU A 198 -9.70 -5.73 12.56
C GLU A 198 -9.95 -4.79 13.75
N ALA A 199 -9.69 -3.49 13.57
CA ALA A 199 -9.97 -2.44 14.56
C ALA A 199 -11.44 -1.97 14.58
N GLY A 200 -12.31 -2.56 13.75
CA GLY A 200 -13.74 -2.21 13.68
C GLY A 200 -14.09 -1.10 12.68
N GLY A 201 -13.10 -0.54 11.99
CA GLY A 201 -13.33 0.46 10.94
C GLY A 201 -14.03 -0.13 9.72
N VAL A 202 -14.80 0.69 9.01
CA VAL A 202 -15.58 0.26 7.84
C VAL A 202 -15.35 1.13 6.60
N ILE A 203 -15.44 0.53 5.42
CA ILE A 203 -15.53 1.22 4.12
C ILE A 203 -16.81 0.77 3.42
N TYR A 204 -17.67 1.71 3.07
CA TYR A 204 -19.00 1.44 2.51
C TYR A 204 -19.41 2.49 1.49
N TRP A 205 -20.43 2.15 0.69
CA TRP A 205 -21.05 3.07 -0.25
C TRP A 205 -22.24 3.77 0.40
N ASP A 206 -22.30 5.09 0.32
CA ASP A 206 -23.47 5.88 0.69
C ASP A 206 -24.29 6.21 -0.56
N PRO A 207 -25.49 5.64 -0.72
CA PRO A 207 -26.33 5.88 -1.88
C PRO A 207 -26.92 7.29 -1.92
N GLU A 208 -27.10 7.97 -0.79
CA GLU A 208 -27.70 9.31 -0.74
C GLU A 208 -26.70 10.37 -1.21
N ALA A 209 -25.46 10.29 -0.70
CA ALA A 209 -24.38 11.18 -1.12
C ALA A 209 -23.75 10.79 -2.46
N ALA A 210 -23.99 9.56 -2.93
CA ALA A 210 -23.28 8.94 -4.04
C ALA A 210 -21.75 8.96 -3.86
N LEU A 211 -21.29 8.65 -2.64
CA LEU A 211 -19.88 8.64 -2.25
C LEU A 211 -19.50 7.35 -1.55
N TRP A 212 -18.23 6.96 -1.68
CA TRP A 212 -17.63 6.02 -0.76
C TRP A 212 -17.31 6.71 0.55
N LYS A 213 -17.62 6.07 1.67
CA LYS A 213 -17.34 6.55 3.02
C LYS A 213 -16.46 5.56 3.77
N MET A 214 -15.69 6.11 4.71
CA MET A 214 -14.87 5.36 5.64
C MET A 214 -15.07 5.90 7.06
N ASN A 215 -15.13 4.99 8.02
CA ASN A 215 -15.31 5.30 9.44
C ASN A 215 -14.42 4.38 10.30
N ALA A 216 -14.01 4.85 11.48
CA ALA A 216 -13.16 4.13 12.42
C ALA A 216 -13.93 3.04 13.20
N ALA A 217 -15.26 3.13 13.22
CA ALA A 217 -16.17 2.14 13.76
C ALA A 217 -17.28 1.81 12.74
N GLU A 218 -18.01 0.72 12.95
CA GLU A 218 -19.20 0.34 12.17
C GLU A 218 -20.40 1.26 12.48
N ASP A 219 -20.27 2.52 12.10
CA ASP A 219 -21.29 3.55 12.20
C ASP A 219 -21.51 4.16 10.80
N PHE A 220 -22.67 3.86 10.22
CA PHE A 220 -23.06 4.32 8.89
C PHE A 220 -23.73 5.71 8.92
N THR A 221 -23.92 6.31 10.10
CA THR A 221 -24.53 7.63 10.27
C THR A 221 -23.50 8.74 10.37
N LYS A 222 -22.30 8.42 10.88
CA LYS A 222 -21.17 9.34 10.93
C LYS A 222 -20.28 9.17 9.70
N CYS A 223 -19.91 10.29 9.09
CA CYS A 223 -18.98 10.31 7.97
C CYS A 223 -17.63 10.88 8.44
N LEU A 224 -16.57 10.07 8.42
CA LEU A 224 -15.23 10.52 8.79
C LEU A 224 -14.31 10.75 7.61
N ILE A 225 -14.48 10.05 6.48
CA ILE A 225 -13.66 10.26 5.28
C ILE A 225 -14.51 9.85 4.09
N SER A 226 -14.45 10.58 2.97
CA SER A 226 -15.24 10.26 1.78
C SER A 226 -14.46 10.37 0.47
N ALA A 227 -14.87 9.61 -0.55
CA ALA A 227 -14.28 9.66 -1.89
C ALA A 227 -15.35 9.49 -2.97
N ALA A 228 -15.19 10.22 -4.08
CA ALA A 228 -16.05 10.05 -5.25
C ALA A 228 -15.81 8.67 -5.90
N PRO A 229 -16.83 8.04 -6.51
CA PRO A 229 -16.67 6.78 -7.21
C PRO A 229 -15.71 6.92 -8.40
N VAL A 230 -15.03 5.83 -8.74
CA VAL A 230 -14.26 5.75 -9.99
C VAL A 230 -15.24 5.56 -11.14
N GLN A 231 -15.18 6.40 -12.16
CA GLN A 231 -16.12 6.38 -13.27
C GLN A 231 -16.18 5.00 -13.93
N GLY A 232 -17.39 4.42 -14.01
CA GLY A 232 -17.61 3.10 -14.60
C GLY A 232 -17.19 1.90 -13.74
N SER A 233 -16.85 2.11 -12.46
CA SER A 233 -16.50 1.03 -11.53
C SER A 233 -17.31 1.08 -10.24
N SER A 234 -17.63 -0.09 -9.71
CA SER A 234 -18.19 -0.29 -8.37
C SER A 234 -17.12 -0.61 -7.32
N ASP A 235 -15.85 -0.43 -7.66
CA ASP A 235 -14.74 -0.64 -6.75
C ASP A 235 -14.51 0.56 -5.84
N VAL A 236 -13.97 0.30 -4.65
CA VAL A 236 -13.51 1.32 -3.71
C VAL A 236 -12.43 2.19 -4.37
N PRO A 237 -12.54 3.53 -4.35
CA PRO A 237 -11.54 4.44 -4.87
C PRO A 237 -10.19 4.24 -4.18
N ARG A 238 -9.13 4.17 -4.97
CA ARG A 238 -7.76 4.02 -4.45
C ARG A 238 -7.13 5.35 -4.00
N GLY A 239 -7.77 6.47 -4.29
CA GLY A 239 -7.31 7.82 -3.99
C GLY A 239 -8.46 8.82 -4.04
N GLY A 240 -8.17 10.10 -3.80
CA GLY A 240 -9.19 11.16 -3.78
C GLY A 240 -10.05 11.17 -2.52
N TRP A 241 -9.61 10.48 -1.46
CA TRP A 241 -10.23 10.52 -0.15
C TRP A 241 -10.07 11.90 0.48
N ARG A 242 -11.18 12.47 0.92
CA ARG A 242 -11.28 13.75 1.62
C ARG A 242 -11.58 13.48 3.08
N VAL A 243 -10.72 14.02 3.93
CA VAL A 243 -10.96 14.09 5.36
C VAL A 243 -11.81 15.35 5.63
N PRO A 244 -12.80 15.31 6.54
CA PRO A 244 -13.53 16.46 7.01
C PRO A 244 -12.57 17.51 7.56
N ASP A 245 -12.88 18.78 7.31
CA ASP A 245 -12.01 19.90 7.66
C ASP A 245 -11.79 19.99 9.18
N GLU A 246 -12.74 19.51 9.98
CA GLU A 246 -12.71 19.48 11.44
C GLU A 246 -11.53 18.65 11.97
N TRP A 247 -11.12 17.60 11.25
CA TRP A 247 -9.99 16.74 11.63
C TRP A 247 -8.64 17.40 11.41
N HIS A 248 -8.59 18.43 10.57
CA HIS A 248 -7.40 19.27 10.46
C HIS A 248 -7.29 20.26 11.62
N GLY A 249 -8.33 20.39 12.43
CA GLY A 249 -8.41 21.29 13.57
C GLY A 249 -9.44 22.39 13.31
N VAL A 250 -10.38 22.51 14.23
CA VAL A 250 -11.43 23.54 14.21
C VAL A 250 -11.48 24.24 15.57
N MET A 251 -11.76 25.54 15.57
CA MET A 251 -12.00 26.29 16.79
C MET A 251 -12.93 27.49 16.57
N GLU A 252 -13.40 28.05 17.67
CA GLU A 252 -14.27 29.23 17.70
C GLU A 252 -13.48 30.50 17.29
N VAL A 253 -14.10 31.33 16.43
CA VAL A 253 -13.44 32.52 15.85
C VAL A 253 -12.91 33.47 16.91
N GLU A 254 -13.68 33.81 17.94
CA GLU A 254 -13.27 34.79 18.95
C GLU A 254 -12.11 34.27 19.79
N GLY A 255 -12.14 32.99 20.19
CA GLY A 255 -11.02 32.32 20.83
C GLY A 255 -9.73 32.37 19.99
N PHE A 256 -9.84 32.12 18.68
CA PHE A 256 -8.69 32.17 17.78
C PHE A 256 -8.15 33.60 17.60
N LYS A 257 -9.05 34.59 17.44
CA LYS A 257 -8.69 36.02 17.35
C LYS A 257 -7.91 36.47 18.58
N ALA A 258 -8.44 36.20 19.78
CA ALA A 258 -7.79 36.57 21.03
C ALA A 258 -6.40 35.94 21.16
N ALA A 259 -6.23 34.69 20.72
CA ALA A 259 -4.94 34.02 20.71
C ALA A 259 -3.94 34.68 19.74
N LEU A 260 -4.37 35.05 18.53
CA LEU A 260 -3.51 35.76 17.56
C LEU A 260 -3.06 37.12 18.10
N GLU A 261 -3.97 37.90 18.68
CA GLU A 261 -3.67 39.21 19.27
C GLU A 261 -2.69 39.11 20.43
N LYS A 262 -2.83 38.09 21.29
CA LYS A 262 -1.91 37.82 22.39
C LYS A 262 -0.50 37.48 21.93
N GLN A 263 -0.35 36.94 20.71
CA GLN A 263 0.95 36.72 20.07
C GLN A 263 1.50 37.98 19.36
N GLY A 264 0.83 39.12 19.49
CA GLY A 264 1.29 40.42 18.99
C GLY A 264 0.97 40.66 17.52
N LEU A 265 0.05 39.90 16.90
CA LEU A 265 -0.38 40.18 15.54
C LEU A 265 -1.20 41.47 15.48
N SER A 266 -1.04 42.22 14.38
CA SER A 266 -1.85 43.41 14.13
C SER A 266 -3.30 43.03 13.86
N SER A 267 -4.26 43.86 14.29
CA SER A 267 -5.69 43.59 14.06
C SER A 267 -6.02 43.36 12.57
N GLY A 268 -5.29 44.01 11.65
CA GLY A 268 -5.43 43.79 10.20
C GLY A 268 -5.00 42.39 9.75
N ASP A 269 -3.89 41.88 10.30
CA ASP A 269 -3.43 40.51 10.02
C ASP A 269 -4.35 39.46 10.64
N VAL A 270 -4.85 39.72 11.84
CA VAL A 270 -5.82 38.86 12.53
C VAL A 270 -7.08 38.69 11.70
N GLU A 271 -7.73 39.79 11.29
CA GLU A 271 -8.96 39.73 10.49
C GLU A 271 -8.74 39.05 9.15
N ARG A 272 -7.59 39.29 8.51
CA ARG A 272 -7.23 38.64 7.24
C ARG A 272 -7.15 37.11 7.40
N ILE A 273 -6.40 36.63 8.40
CA ILE A 273 -6.21 35.20 8.63
C ILE A 273 -7.54 34.55 9.00
N VAL A 274 -8.28 35.14 9.94
CA VAL A 274 -9.58 34.62 10.36
C VAL A 274 -10.53 34.52 9.17
N THR A 275 -10.62 35.58 8.36
CA THR A 275 -11.47 35.58 7.16
C THR A 275 -11.07 34.48 6.17
N ALA A 276 -9.78 34.26 5.98
CA ALA A 276 -9.28 33.23 5.06
C ALA A 276 -9.59 31.80 5.53
N LEU A 277 -9.64 31.59 6.85
CA LEU A 277 -9.82 30.28 7.48
C LEU A 277 -11.26 30.00 7.95
N THR A 278 -12.14 31.01 7.93
CA THR A 278 -13.56 30.86 8.30
C THR A 278 -14.37 30.39 7.11
N VAL A 279 -15.27 29.43 7.32
CA VAL A 279 -16.29 29.05 6.33
C VAL A 279 -17.57 29.82 6.64
N LYS A 280 -18.09 30.57 5.66
CA LYS A 280 -19.42 31.14 5.77
C LYS A 280 -20.45 30.02 5.65
N ASN A 281 -21.00 29.60 6.78
CA ASN A 281 -22.18 28.75 6.80
C ASN A 281 -23.40 29.65 6.56
N ASP A 282 -23.78 29.84 5.31
CA ASP A 282 -24.96 30.64 4.94
C ASP A 282 -26.29 30.00 5.42
N SER A 283 -26.23 28.78 5.97
CA SER A 283 -27.39 27.94 6.31
C SER A 283 -27.86 28.07 7.77
N VAL A 284 -27.08 28.66 8.68
CA VAL A 284 -27.44 28.74 10.11
C VAL A 284 -27.33 30.17 10.62
N ALA A 285 -28.47 30.84 10.75
CA ALA A 285 -28.54 32.15 11.38
C ALA A 285 -28.15 32.04 12.87
N GLY A 286 -27.03 32.67 13.23
CA GLY A 286 -26.49 32.66 14.60
C GLY A 286 -25.35 31.66 14.84
N ASP A 287 -24.80 31.04 13.80
CA ASP A 287 -23.62 30.19 13.94
C ASP A 287 -22.42 31.01 14.43
N VAL A 288 -21.83 30.57 15.54
CA VAL A 288 -20.63 31.19 16.11
C VAL A 288 -19.49 30.76 15.19
N GLY A 289 -19.00 31.69 14.36
CA GLY A 289 -18.09 31.37 13.26
C GLY A 289 -16.96 30.42 13.70
N GLN A 290 -16.64 29.45 12.85
CA GLN A 290 -15.58 28.49 13.09
C GLN A 290 -14.37 28.75 12.18
N VAL A 291 -13.18 28.67 12.75
CA VAL A 291 -11.90 28.72 12.04
C VAL A 291 -11.36 27.32 11.88
N TYR A 292 -10.98 26.99 10.65
CA TYR A 292 -10.37 25.71 10.29
C TYR A 292 -8.88 25.88 10.08
N ARG A 293 -8.05 25.03 10.69
CA ARG A 293 -6.58 25.07 10.52
C ARG A 293 -6.17 24.84 9.08
N ALA A 294 -6.84 23.91 8.40
CA ALA A 294 -6.68 23.65 6.99
C ALA A 294 -8.03 23.20 6.41
N ARG A 295 -8.30 23.63 5.17
CA ARG A 295 -9.54 23.31 4.47
C ARG A 295 -9.25 22.57 3.17
N GLY A 296 -10.00 21.52 2.87
CA GLY A 296 -9.93 20.79 1.61
C GLY A 296 -10.16 21.72 0.42
N GLY A 297 -9.09 22.05 -0.32
CA GLY A 297 -9.13 22.97 -1.47
C GLY A 297 -9.21 24.46 -1.11
N GLY A 298 -9.10 24.83 0.18
CA GLY A 298 -8.96 26.21 0.64
C GLY A 298 -7.53 26.54 1.06
N LYS A 299 -7.35 27.73 1.66
CA LYS A 299 -6.06 28.10 2.25
C LYS A 299 -5.91 27.46 3.63
N SER A 300 -4.69 27.10 3.99
CA SER A 300 -4.32 26.64 5.33
C SER A 300 -3.73 27.77 6.17
N LEU A 301 -3.78 27.62 7.50
CA LEU A 301 -3.11 28.54 8.41
C LEU A 301 -1.64 28.67 8.07
N GLN A 302 -0.96 27.56 7.75
CA GLN A 302 0.44 27.57 7.36
C GLN A 302 0.73 28.47 6.14
N GLU A 303 -0.18 28.50 5.16
CA GLU A 303 -0.04 29.36 3.97
C GLU A 303 -0.30 30.84 4.28
N GLU A 304 -1.26 31.13 5.15
CA GLU A 304 -1.53 32.51 5.58
C GLU A 304 -0.44 33.03 6.52
N TRP A 305 0.13 32.16 7.36
CA TRP A 305 1.22 32.47 8.29
C TRP A 305 2.50 32.87 7.56
N LYS A 306 2.84 32.16 6.48
CA LYS A 306 4.01 32.48 5.62
C LYS A 306 3.96 33.88 5.01
N GLN A 307 2.79 34.51 4.97
CA GLN A 307 2.63 35.86 4.42
C GLN A 307 2.92 36.96 5.46
N LEU A 308 3.01 36.60 6.75
CA LEU A 308 3.35 37.53 7.82
C LEU A 308 4.85 37.83 7.83
N LYS A 309 5.21 39.05 8.22
CA LYS A 309 6.62 39.49 8.33
C LYS A 309 6.96 39.76 9.80
N GLY A 310 8.15 39.35 10.22
CA GLY A 310 8.67 39.66 11.55
C GLY A 310 8.14 38.78 12.69
N ILE A 311 7.41 37.71 12.39
CA ILE A 311 6.94 36.75 13.40
C ILE A 311 7.98 35.66 13.62
N GLN A 312 8.28 35.36 14.89
CA GLN A 312 9.27 34.36 15.28
C GLN A 312 8.69 32.98 15.61
N ILE A 313 7.39 32.90 15.89
CA ILE A 313 6.71 31.63 16.19
C ILE A 313 6.19 30.97 14.91
N SER A 314 6.17 29.64 14.87
CA SER A 314 5.58 28.90 13.76
C SER A 314 4.04 28.94 13.81
N ALA A 315 3.39 28.59 12.69
CA ALA A 315 1.93 28.53 12.66
C ALA A 315 1.39 27.39 13.54
N ASP A 316 2.16 26.30 13.70
CA ASP A 316 1.84 25.18 14.57
C ASP A 316 1.93 25.60 16.04
N ASP A 317 3.01 26.28 16.44
CA ASP A 317 3.15 26.83 17.80
C ASP A 317 2.02 27.82 18.14
N MET A 318 1.61 28.62 17.15
CA MET A 318 0.49 29.54 17.32
C MET A 318 -0.85 28.81 17.47
N TRP A 319 -1.09 27.77 16.66
CA TRP A 319 -2.31 26.96 16.78
C TRP A 319 -2.39 26.29 18.16
N ASP A 320 -1.28 25.75 18.65
CA ASP A 320 -1.19 25.15 19.98
C ASP A 320 -1.41 26.19 21.09
N ALA A 321 -0.88 27.41 20.92
CA ALA A 321 -1.14 28.51 21.84
C ALA A 321 -2.63 28.90 21.88
N ALA A 322 -3.32 28.86 20.74
CA ALA A 322 -4.75 29.10 20.66
C ALA A 322 -5.58 28.00 21.34
N ILE A 323 -5.21 26.73 21.15
CA ILE A 323 -5.84 25.61 21.86
C ILE A 323 -5.70 25.81 23.38
N LYS A 324 -4.51 26.15 23.87
CA LYS A 324 -4.26 26.40 25.30
C LYS A 324 -5.11 27.55 25.84
N GLU A 325 -5.23 28.65 25.10
CA GLU A 325 -6.07 29.78 25.53
C GLU A 325 -7.55 29.39 25.58
N LEU A 326 -8.02 28.61 24.60
CA LEU A 326 -9.40 28.13 24.57
C LEU A 326 -9.70 27.18 25.73
N GLN A 327 -8.78 26.24 26.03
CA GLN A 327 -8.87 25.36 27.20
C GLN A 327 -8.91 26.16 28.51
N GLN A 328 -8.04 27.17 28.64
CA GLN A 328 -8.01 28.04 29.81
C GLN A 328 -9.30 28.85 29.97
N ARG A 329 -9.86 29.35 28.86
CA ARG A 329 -11.15 30.03 28.87
C ARG A 329 -12.27 29.11 29.35
N PHE A 330 -12.32 27.89 28.82
CA PHE A 330 -13.30 26.88 29.24
C PHE A 330 -13.19 26.56 30.74
N LEU A 331 -11.98 26.38 31.26
CA LEU A 331 -11.75 26.15 32.68
C LEU A 331 -12.23 27.33 33.55
N ARG A 332 -11.93 28.57 33.13
CA ARG A 332 -12.42 29.78 33.82
C ARG A 332 -13.95 29.86 33.82
N GLU A 333 -14.60 29.62 32.69
CA GLU A 333 -16.06 29.64 32.55
C GLU A 333 -16.74 28.54 33.40
N ALA A 334 -16.09 27.40 33.55
CA ALA A 334 -16.54 26.32 34.44
C ALA A 334 -16.20 26.55 35.93
N GLY A 335 -15.55 27.67 36.28
CA GLY A 335 -15.24 28.05 37.66
C GLY A 335 -13.98 27.41 38.26
N PHE A 336 -13.12 26.83 37.42
CA PHE A 336 -11.80 26.35 37.87
C PHE A 336 -10.83 27.51 38.08
N SER A 337 -9.78 27.26 38.86
CA SER A 337 -8.74 28.25 39.14
C SER A 337 -7.89 28.55 37.90
N THR A 338 -7.26 29.72 37.85
CA THR A 338 -6.46 30.18 36.69
C THR A 338 -5.17 29.39 36.47
N ASP A 339 -4.75 28.60 37.46
CA ASP A 339 -3.62 27.67 37.41
C ASP A 339 -4.05 26.24 37.04
N ALA A 340 -5.35 25.97 36.89
CA ALA A 340 -5.83 24.69 36.40
C ALA A 340 -5.39 24.47 34.95
N ASN A 341 -5.04 23.23 34.61
CA ASN A 341 -4.64 22.86 33.25
C ASN A 341 -5.41 21.63 32.80
N VAL A 342 -5.75 21.58 31.51
CA VAL A 342 -6.26 20.36 30.89
C VAL A 342 -5.07 19.44 30.67
N VAL A 343 -5.13 18.25 31.25
CA VAL A 343 -4.11 17.20 31.05
C VAL A 343 -4.77 16.09 30.27
N GLU A 344 -4.27 15.80 29.08
CA GLU A 344 -4.61 14.57 28.38
C GLU A 344 -3.97 13.40 29.13
N THR A 345 -4.80 12.48 29.60
CA THR A 345 -4.32 11.24 30.23
C THR A 345 -4.64 10.09 29.29
N GLU A 346 -3.69 9.18 29.10
CA GLU A 346 -3.98 7.90 28.48
C GLU A 346 -4.99 7.18 29.39
N HIS A 347 -6.12 6.77 28.81
CA HIS A 347 -7.17 6.13 29.58
C HIS A 347 -6.61 4.82 30.16
N PRO A 348 -6.74 4.54 31.47
CA PRO A 348 -6.01 3.44 32.14
C PRO A 348 -6.46 2.03 31.76
N TYR A 349 -7.25 1.88 30.69
CA TYR A 349 -7.82 0.62 30.22
C TYR A 349 -7.49 0.33 28.75
N GLU A 350 -6.43 0.93 28.19
CA GLU A 350 -5.86 0.51 26.91
C GLU A 350 -4.88 -0.67 27.06
#